data_AF-A0A1C5PVT0-F1
#
_entry.id   AF-A0A1C5PVT0-F1
#
_cell.length_a   1.000
_cell.length_b   1.000
_cell.length_c   1.000
_cell.angle_alpha   90.00
_cell.angle_beta   90.00
_cell.angle_gamma   90.00
#
_symmetry.space_group_name_H-M   'P 1'
#
loop_
_entity.id
_entity.type
_entity.pdbx_description
1 polymer ?
#
loop_
_entity_poly.entity_id
_entity_poly.type
_entity_poly.pdbx_seq_one_letter_code
_entity_poly.pdbx_strand_id
1 'polypeptide(L)'
;MLMKQIREDQTVVLSTHVVQDIENLLTDIIVLRKGQKTFISSLDDIRSKYSFGIQSNEEGAIYSEPCAEGYRVICNNTNNDDTEVSLELLFNALTKEGGIL
;
A
#
# COMPACT_ATOMS: atom_id res chain seq x y z
N MET A 1 -5.00 21.24 -9.81
CA MET A 1 -4.67 22.68 -9.66
C MET A 1 -4.34 23.09 -8.21
N LEU A 2 -4.82 22.37 -7.18
CA LEU A 2 -4.42 22.59 -5.78
C LEU A 2 -2.96 22.17 -5.47
N MET A 3 -2.43 21.18 -6.18
CA MET A 3 -1.14 20.54 -5.88
C MET A 3 0.10 21.42 -6.14
N LYS A 4 -0.01 22.47 -6.96
CA LYS A 4 1.12 23.37 -7.27
C LYS A 4 1.44 24.40 -6.17
N GLN A 5 0.63 24.45 -5.10
CA GLN A 5 0.81 25.42 -4.01
C GLN A 5 1.16 24.78 -2.66
N ILE A 6 1.33 23.46 -2.59
CA ILE A 6 1.77 22.78 -1.37
C ILE A 6 3.26 23.08 -1.19
N ARG A 7 3.61 23.77 -0.11
CA ARG A 7 5.00 24.03 0.29
C ARG A 7 5.49 22.87 1.15
N GLU A 8 6.79 22.61 1.14
CA GLU A 8 7.43 21.50 1.87
C GLU A 8 7.21 21.56 3.40
N ASP A 9 6.85 22.73 3.94
CA ASP A 9 6.63 22.98 5.37
C ASP A 9 5.15 22.88 5.81
N GLN A 10 4.27 22.40 4.94
CA GLN A 10 2.83 22.46 5.16
C GLN A 10 2.20 21.06 5.27
N THR A 11 1.56 20.75 6.41
CA THR A 11 0.73 19.55 6.55
C THR A 11 -0.62 19.78 5.88
N VAL A 12 -0.94 18.99 4.85
CA VAL A 12 -2.23 19.03 4.13
C VAL A 12 -3.01 17.75 4.41
N VAL A 13 -4.22 17.87 4.95
CA VAL A 13 -5.14 16.74 5.13
C VAL A 13 -6.08 16.69 3.93
N LEU A 14 -5.95 15.64 3.12
CA LEU A 14 -6.82 15.40 1.96
C LEU A 14 -7.83 14.31 2.31
N SER A 15 -9.11 14.65 2.28
CA SER A 15 -10.21 13.70 2.42
C SER A 15 -10.81 13.43 1.05
N THR A 16 -10.49 12.28 0.46
CA THR A 16 -11.09 11.81 -0.79
C THR A 16 -11.57 10.38 -0.60
N HIS A 17 -12.64 10.02 -1.30
CA HIS A 17 -13.08 8.63 -1.40
C HIS A 17 -12.30 7.85 -2.48
N VAL A 18 -11.48 8.54 -3.28
CA VAL A 18 -10.72 7.96 -4.40
C VAL A 18 -9.23 7.95 -4.06
N VAL A 19 -8.70 6.77 -3.78
CA VAL A 19 -7.29 6.53 -3.37
C VAL A 19 -6.30 6.77 -4.52
N GLN A 20 -6.72 6.57 -5.77
CA GLN A 20 -5.86 6.72 -6.97
C GLN A 20 -5.36 8.16 -7.18
N ASP A 21 -6.09 9.18 -6.68
CA ASP A 21 -5.72 10.59 -6.87
C ASP A 21 -4.50 11.03 -6.04
N ILE A 22 -4.07 10.21 -5.07
CA ILE A 22 -3.00 10.52 -4.11
C ILE A 22 -1.78 9.59 -4.22
N GLU A 23 -1.84 8.52 -5.01
CA GLU A 23 -0.77 7.51 -5.14
C GLU A 23 0.60 8.11 -5.50
N ASN A 24 0.65 9.12 -6.37
CA ASN A 24 1.90 9.75 -6.81
C ASN A 24 2.44 10.84 -5.87
N LEU A 25 1.71 11.22 -4.83
CA LEU A 25 2.11 12.29 -3.89
C LEU A 25 2.57 11.77 -2.53
N LEU A 26 2.32 10.50 -2.23
CA LEU A 26 2.56 9.93 -0.92
C LEU A 26 4.02 9.52 -0.80
N THR A 27 4.68 9.99 0.25
CA THR A 27 6.04 9.57 0.60
C THR A 27 6.02 8.54 1.73
N ASP A 28 5.08 8.73 2.66
CA ASP A 28 4.95 7.95 3.88
C ASP A 28 3.50 7.54 4.14
N ILE A 29 3.33 6.37 4.76
CA ILE A 29 2.03 5.83 5.16
C ILE A 29 2.02 5.63 6.67
N ILE A 30 0.96 6.13 7.30
CA ILE A 30 0.64 5.86 8.71
C ILE A 30 -0.75 5.24 8.78
N VAL A 31 -0.86 4.03 9.34
CA VAL A 31 -2.16 3.37 9.59
C VAL A 31 -2.40 3.28 11.09
N LEU A 32 -3.47 3.94 11.55
CA LEU A 32 -3.91 3.98 12.94
C LEU A 32 -5.12 3.07 13.13
N ARG A 33 -5.01 2.08 14.03
CA ARG A 33 -6.11 1.16 14.35
C ARG A 33 -6.29 1.05 15.86
N LYS A 34 -7.52 1.18 16.33
CA LYS A 34 -7.83 1.16 17.76
C LYS A 34 -7.46 -0.20 18.35
N GLY A 35 -6.55 -0.21 19.32
CA GLY A 35 -6.12 -1.42 20.02
C GLY A 35 -5.11 -2.30 19.25
N GLN A 36 -4.57 -1.82 18.12
CA GLN A 36 -3.48 -2.49 17.39
C GLN A 36 -2.26 -1.56 17.31
N LYS A 37 -1.10 -2.12 16.94
CA LYS A 37 0.11 -1.33 16.73
C LYS A 37 -0.08 -0.39 15.53
N THR A 38 0.42 0.84 15.66
CA THR A 38 0.52 1.77 14.53
C THR A 38 1.49 1.22 13.50
N PHE A 39 1.08 1.18 12.24
CA PHE A 39 1.97 0.90 11.12
C PHE A 39 2.49 2.23 10.56
N ILE A 40 3.82 2.35 10.41
CA ILE A 40 4.49 3.52 9.85
C ILE A 40 5.58 3.01 8.90
N SER A 41 5.52 3.40 7.64
CA SER A 41 6.56 3.06 6.66
C SER A 41 6.57 4.07 5.52
N SER A 42 7.76 4.35 4.99
CA SER A 42 7.85 5.05 3.70
C SER A 42 7.39 4.14 2.56
N LEU A 43 6.96 4.72 1.44
CA LEU A 43 6.67 3.95 0.23
C LEU A 43 7.91 3.24 -0.31
N ASP A 44 9.10 3.84 -0.16
CA ASP A 44 10.34 3.24 -0.62
C ASP A 44 10.71 2.00 0.22
N ASP A 45 10.48 2.04 1.53
CA ASP A 45 10.64 0.87 2.39
C ASP A 45 9.65 -0.25 2.02
N ILE A 46 8.41 0.12 1.64
CA ILE A 46 7.39 -0.83 1.21
C ILE A 46 7.82 -1.48 -0.11
N ARG A 47 8.27 -0.69 -1.10
CA ARG A 47 8.79 -1.20 -2.38
C ARG A 47 9.98 -2.14 -2.19
N SER A 48 10.88 -1.80 -1.26
CA SER A 48 12.05 -2.62 -0.97
C SER A 48 11.70 -3.96 -0.31
N LYS A 49 10.62 -4.03 0.46
CA LYS A 49 10.24 -5.23 1.23
C LYS A 49 9.19 -6.08 0.53
N TYR A 50 8.30 -5.46 -0.23
CA TYR A 50 7.12 -6.10 -0.78
C TYR A 50 6.98 -5.86 -2.27
N SER A 51 6.58 -6.91 -2.98
CA SER A 51 6.20 -6.84 -4.38
C SER A 51 4.70 -7.04 -4.54
N PHE A 52 4.13 -6.34 -5.52
CA PHE A 52 2.70 -6.32 -5.80
C PHE A 52 2.45 -6.81 -7.23
N GLY A 53 1.39 -7.58 -7.43
CA GLY A 53 1.07 -8.06 -8.78
C GLY A 53 -0.16 -8.94 -8.86
N ILE A 54 -0.33 -9.56 -10.02
CA ILE A 54 -1.38 -10.55 -10.29
C ILE A 54 -0.72 -11.91 -10.55
N GLN A 55 -1.19 -12.95 -9.87
CA GLN A 55 -0.74 -14.32 -10.04
C GLN A 55 -1.93 -15.26 -10.27
N SER A 56 -1.69 -16.40 -10.91
CA SER A 56 -2.74 -17.40 -11.16
C SER A 56 -3.14 -18.19 -9.90
N ASN A 57 -2.30 -18.18 -8.86
CA ASN A 57 -2.56 -18.78 -7.57
C ASN A 57 -2.05 -17.87 -6.43
N GLU A 58 -2.29 -18.24 -5.17
CA GLU A 58 -1.88 -17.49 -3.97
C GLU A 58 -0.56 -18.01 -3.35
N GLU A 59 0.18 -18.88 -4.04
CA GLU A 59 1.36 -19.54 -3.49
C GLU A 59 2.47 -18.53 -3.18
N GLY A 60 2.95 -18.54 -1.93
CA GLY A 60 4.02 -17.63 -1.49
C GLY A 60 3.57 -16.18 -1.29
N ALA A 61 2.27 -15.88 -1.43
CA ALA A 61 1.71 -14.58 -1.10
C ALA A 61 1.56 -14.42 0.42
N ILE A 62 1.98 -13.27 0.93
CA ILE A 62 1.70 -12.83 2.31
C ILE A 62 0.24 -12.43 2.42
N TYR A 63 -0.28 -11.81 1.36
CA TYR A 63 -1.66 -11.39 1.21
C TYR A 63 -2.16 -11.71 -0.19
N SER A 64 -3.39 -12.22 -0.30
CA SER A 64 -4.04 -12.51 -1.58
C SER A 64 -5.51 -12.09 -1.55
N GLU A 65 -5.99 -11.58 -2.69
CA GLU A 65 -7.40 -11.32 -2.96
C GLU A 65 -7.78 -11.83 -4.36
N PRO A 66 -8.92 -12.52 -4.52
CA PRO A 66 -9.37 -12.97 -5.82
C PRO A 66 -9.73 -11.78 -6.72
N CYS A 67 -9.34 -11.85 -7.99
CA CYS A 67 -9.71 -10.89 -9.03
C CYS A 67 -10.11 -11.62 -10.33
N ALA A 68 -10.60 -10.89 -11.34
CA ALA A 68 -11.05 -11.49 -12.59
C ALA A 68 -9.94 -12.24 -13.36
N GLU A 69 -8.68 -11.82 -13.19
CA GLU A 69 -7.51 -12.35 -13.90
C GLU A 69 -6.70 -13.36 -13.06
N GLY A 70 -7.15 -13.69 -11.84
CA GLY A 70 -6.44 -14.57 -10.91
C GLY A 70 -6.52 -14.02 -9.48
N TYR A 71 -5.37 -13.71 -8.89
CA TYR A 71 -5.25 -13.17 -7.54
C TYR A 71 -4.37 -11.93 -7.53
N ARG A 72 -4.85 -10.85 -6.91
CA ARG A 72 -4.00 -9.73 -6.51
C ARG A 72 -3.21 -10.16 -5.28
N VAL A 73 -1.89 -10.07 -5.34
CA VAL A 73 -1.01 -10.59 -4.30
C VAL A 73 -0.02 -9.55 -3.79
N ILE A 74 0.33 -9.68 -2.52
CA ILE A 74 1.51 -9.06 -1.90
C ILE A 74 2.48 -10.17 -1.54
N CYS A 75 3.69 -10.10 -2.07
CA CYS A 75 4.77 -11.06 -1.81
C CYS A 75 5.96 -10.34 -1.14
N ASN A 76 6.88 -11.09 -0.54
CA ASN A 76 8.18 -10.52 -0.17
C ASN A 76 8.97 -10.21 -1.44
N ASN A 77 9.62 -9.05 -1.46
CA ASN A 77 10.42 -8.63 -2.60
C ASN A 77 11.83 -9.27 -2.58
N THR A 78 11.91 -10.59 -2.69
CA THR A 78 13.20 -11.32 -2.66
C THR A 78 14.04 -11.13 -3.92
N ASN A 79 13.40 -10.81 -5.05
CA ASN A 79 14.05 -10.64 -6.35
C ASN A 79 14.35 -9.17 -6.67
N ASN A 80 14.00 -8.26 -5.76
CA ASN A 80 14.09 -6.81 -5.97
C ASN A 80 13.35 -6.37 -7.25
N ASP A 81 12.18 -6.95 -7.45
CA ASP A 81 11.24 -6.60 -8.52
C ASP A 81 10.73 -5.18 -8.27
N ASP A 82 10.80 -4.33 -9.30
CA ASP A 82 10.28 -2.97 -9.25
C ASP A 82 8.79 -2.99 -9.59
N THR A 83 7.96 -3.18 -8.56
CA THR A 83 6.50 -3.22 -8.69
C THR A 83 5.87 -1.95 -8.11
N GLU A 84 4.85 -1.44 -8.78
CA GLU A 84 4.06 -0.34 -8.25
C GLU A 84 3.31 -0.75 -6.97
N VAL A 85 3.35 0.11 -5.95
CA VAL A 85 2.67 -0.17 -4.67
C VAL A 85 1.18 0.04 -4.86
N SER A 86 0.40 -1.04 -4.79
CA SER A 86 -1.05 -0.94 -4.77
C SER A 86 -1.52 -0.56 -3.36
N LEU A 87 -1.84 0.72 -3.15
CA LEU A 87 -2.28 1.24 -1.84
C LEU A 87 -3.55 0.57 -1.35
N GLU A 88 -4.47 0.28 -2.26
CA GLU A 88 -5.70 -0.44 -1.94
C GLU A 88 -5.40 -1.84 -1.39
N LEU A 89 -4.54 -2.61 -2.07
CA LEU A 89 -4.18 -3.96 -1.64
C LEU A 89 -3.41 -3.95 -0.32
N LEU A 90 -2.47 -3.00 -0.16
CA LEU A 90 -1.75 -2.77 1.09
C LEU A 90 -2.71 -2.42 2.23
N PHE A 91 -3.67 -1.53 1.99
CA PHE A 91 -4.67 -1.15 2.98
C PHE A 91 -5.51 -2.35 3.39
N ASN A 92 -5.98 -3.15 2.44
CA ASN A 92 -6.76 -4.36 2.74
C ASN A 92 -5.92 -5.36 3.55
N ALA A 93 -4.64 -5.55 3.22
CA ALA A 93 -3.73 -6.40 3.96
C ALA A 93 -3.50 -5.95 5.42
N LEU A 94 -3.30 -4.66 5.62
CA LEU A 94 -3.15 -4.05 6.95
C LEU A 94 -4.47 -4.03 7.74
N THR A 95 -5.61 -4.05 7.05
CA THR A 95 -6.93 -3.97 7.67
C THR A 95 -7.66 -5.29 7.87
N LYS A 96 -7.21 -6.38 7.25
CA LYS A 96 -7.75 -7.72 7.54
C LYS A 96 -7.53 -8.06 9.03
N GLU A 97 -8.51 -8.74 9.64
CA GLU A 97 -8.42 -9.13 11.05
C GLU A 97 -7.11 -9.89 11.31
N GLY A 98 -6.30 -9.37 12.25
CA GLY A 98 -5.02 -9.96 12.61
C GLY A 98 -3.76 -9.34 11.99
N GLY A 99 -3.86 -8.36 11.07
CA GLY A 99 -2.73 -7.55 10.58
C GLY A 99 -1.50 -8.37 10.19
N ILE A 100 -1.50 -8.91 8.97
CA ILE A 100 -0.53 -9.91 8.51
C ILE A 100 0.76 -9.34 7.89
N LEU A 101 0.92 -8.01 7.92
CA LEU A 101 2.13 -7.28 7.51
C LEU A 101 2.74 -6.51 8.69
#